data_AF-A0A445CQE0-F1
#
_entry.id   AF-A0A445CQE0-F1
#
_cell.length_a   1.000
_cell.length_b   1.000
_cell.length_c   1.000
_cell.angle_alpha   90.00
_cell.angle_beta   90.00
_cell.angle_gamma   90.00
#
_symmetry.space_group_name_H-M   'P 1'
#
loop_
_entity.id
_entity.type
_entity.pdbx_description
1 polymer ?
#
loop_
_entity_poly.entity_id
_entity_poly.type
_entity_poly.pdbx_seq_one_letter_code
_entity_poly.pdbx_strand_id
1 'polypeptide(L)'
;MIHCIMKGGEINVGDIIAKNIIDIAQKVKQDSWLGYPSTILRLCEEAGVPLEEFGETDVVSVGKPLTRERLEFITTTQLERQPLARRKKRKEARQEEEPQEMEEPHTLNMNQLQAALEGISGQYSQIQRSQEEQAQQQRDLWQLMDQQRGIQVQWMNQQNEYQTHMMELQQEQYAKMQEAINNSTVEHEKAMEKVIQEQAQLRIEQAQQRELLHRLDARHNTFHKEFNESRMFREARHKDRLDYDICTQEKLSYLCSTPPLLNPQIKTFNEARKIFEEQELARVRFNQQRLNETMISSGV
;
A
#
# COMPACT_ATOMS: atom_id res chain seq x y z
N MET A 1 -13.42 5.02 26.42
CA MET A 1 -14.10 3.76 26.08
C MET A 1 -13.28 2.55 26.51
N ILE A 2 -12.13 2.27 25.89
CA ILE A 2 -11.26 1.10 26.22
C ILE A 2 -10.90 1.06 27.73
N HIS A 3 -10.51 2.18 28.33
CA HIS A 3 -10.21 2.25 29.76
C HIS A 3 -11.42 1.93 30.68
N CYS A 4 -12.66 2.23 30.27
CA CYS A 4 -13.85 1.89 31.06
C CYS A 4 -14.26 0.43 30.88
N ILE A 5 -14.07 -0.14 29.67
CA ILE A 5 -14.27 -1.57 29.38
C ILE A 5 -13.28 -2.40 30.21
N MET A 6 -12.01 -1.97 30.25
CA MET A 6 -10.96 -2.63 31.02
C MET A 6 -11.17 -2.57 32.54
N LYS A 7 -11.99 -1.63 33.04
CA LYS A 7 -12.35 -1.52 34.46
C LYS A 7 -13.72 -2.15 34.81
N GLY A 8 -14.35 -2.84 33.86
CA GLY A 8 -15.66 -3.49 34.08
C GLY A 8 -16.80 -2.50 34.32
N GLY A 9 -16.63 -1.24 33.90
CA GLY A 9 -17.69 -0.23 34.01
C GLY A 9 -18.76 -0.46 32.96
N GLU A 10 -20.02 -0.23 33.33
CA GLU A 10 -21.14 -0.26 32.40
C GLU A 10 -21.03 0.95 31.46
N ILE A 11 -21.02 0.69 30.15
CA ILE A 11 -20.88 1.73 29.13
C ILE A 11 -22.16 1.77 28.31
N ASN A 12 -22.90 2.88 28.42
CA ASN A 12 -23.98 3.15 27.48
C ASN A 12 -23.38 3.61 26.14
N VAL A 13 -23.19 2.65 25.24
CA VAL A 13 -22.65 2.89 23.90
C VAL A 13 -23.52 3.89 23.13
N GLY A 14 -24.84 3.87 23.35
CA GLY A 14 -25.78 4.82 22.75
C GLY A 14 -25.48 6.26 23.13
N ASP A 15 -25.27 6.54 24.42
CA ASP A 15 -24.94 7.89 24.90
C ASP A 15 -23.58 8.37 24.39
N ILE A 16 -22.60 7.47 24.25
CA ILE A 16 -21.27 7.81 23.70
C ILE A 16 -21.37 8.16 22.22
N ILE A 17 -22.15 7.41 21.45
CA ILE A 17 -22.38 7.69 20.02
C ILE A 17 -23.11 9.02 19.88
N ALA A 18 -24.19 9.24 20.63
CA ALA A 18 -24.95 10.49 20.60
C ALA A 18 -24.07 11.71 20.95
N LYS A 19 -23.23 11.59 21.99
CA LYS A 19 -22.32 12.66 22.40
C LYS A 19 -21.23 12.94 21.37
N ASN A 20 -20.71 11.91 20.70
CA ASN A 20 -19.76 12.08 19.61
C ASN A 20 -20.39 12.74 18.38
N ILE A 21 -21.63 12.41 18.03
CA ILE A 21 -22.36 13.07 16.92
C ILE A 21 -22.55 14.57 17.23
N ILE A 22 -22.91 14.90 18.47
CA ILE A 22 -23.04 16.30 18.93
C ILE A 22 -21.68 17.02 18.88
N ASP A 23 -20.60 16.40 19.36
CA ASP A 23 -19.26 16.98 19.34
C ASP A 23 -18.75 17.23 17.90
N ILE A 24 -19.07 16.34 16.96
CA ILE A 24 -18.75 16.48 15.54
C ILE A 24 -19.57 17.63 14.92
N ALA A 25 -20.87 17.71 15.23
CA ALA A 25 -21.75 18.79 14.77
C ALA A 25 -21.37 20.17 15.36
N GLN A 26 -20.75 20.21 16.54
CA GLN A 26 -20.25 21.44 17.18
C GLN A 26 -18.91 21.92 16.60
N LYS A 27 -18.03 21.00 16.17
CA LYS A 27 -16.67 21.34 15.74
C LYS A 27 -16.51 21.58 14.23
N VAL A 28 -17.56 21.41 13.43
CA VAL A 28 -17.65 21.63 11.96
C VAL A 28 -16.29 21.43 11.26
N LYS A 29 -15.67 20.27 11.45
CA LYS A 29 -14.60 19.84 10.55
C LYS A 29 -15.30 19.17 9.38
N GLN A 30 -15.28 19.82 8.22
CA GLN A 30 -15.95 19.36 7.00
C GLN A 30 -15.49 17.95 6.54
N ASP A 31 -14.41 17.41 7.12
CA ASP A 31 -13.83 16.11 6.77
C ASP A 31 -14.23 14.94 7.70
N SER A 32 -15.13 15.14 8.67
CA SER A 32 -15.61 14.02 9.50
C SER A 32 -16.68 13.23 8.76
N TRP A 33 -16.40 11.94 8.48
CA TRP A 33 -17.30 11.03 7.76
C TRP A 33 -18.70 10.91 8.39
N LEU A 34 -18.79 11.07 9.71
CA LEU A 34 -20.04 11.05 10.48
C LEU A 34 -20.77 12.40 10.51
N GLY A 35 -20.23 13.45 9.86
CA GLY A 35 -20.90 14.74 9.72
C GLY A 35 -22.04 14.73 8.71
N TYR A 36 -22.15 13.69 7.88
CA TYR A 36 -23.18 13.59 6.84
C TYR A 36 -24.29 12.60 7.22
N PRO A 37 -25.56 13.01 7.19
CA PRO A 37 -26.67 12.12 7.51
C PRO A 37 -26.75 10.87 6.63
N SER A 38 -26.38 10.99 5.36
CA SER A 38 -26.33 9.86 4.42
C SER A 38 -25.35 8.77 4.85
N THR A 39 -24.22 9.16 5.45
CA THR A 39 -23.23 8.19 5.96
C THR A 39 -23.75 7.48 7.19
N ILE A 40 -24.44 8.21 8.08
CA ILE A 40 -25.05 7.63 9.28
C ILE A 40 -26.14 6.62 8.89
N LEU A 41 -27.03 6.99 7.95
CA LEU A 41 -28.09 6.09 7.48
C LEU A 41 -27.52 4.80 6.88
N ARG A 42 -26.49 4.91 6.03
CA ARG A 42 -25.86 3.73 5.43
C ARG A 42 -25.22 2.81 6.46
N LEU A 43 -24.57 3.37 7.49
CA LEU A 43 -24.01 2.58 8.59
C LEU A 43 -25.10 1.90 9.42
N CYS A 44 -26.26 2.52 9.61
CA CYS A 44 -27.40 1.92 10.30
C CYS A 44 -28.01 0.77 9.47
N GLU A 45 -28.14 0.95 8.16
CA GLU A 45 -28.58 -0.11 7.24
C GLU A 45 -27.61 -1.29 7.22
N GLU A 46 -26.30 -1.03 7.10
CA GLU A 46 -25.25 -2.06 7.14
C GLU A 46 -25.22 -2.80 8.49
N ALA A 47 -25.56 -2.12 9.58
CA ALA A 47 -25.66 -2.70 10.92
C ALA A 47 -27.00 -3.40 11.20
N GLY A 48 -27.95 -3.41 10.26
CA GLY A 48 -29.26 -4.05 10.41
C GLY A 48 -30.17 -3.38 11.44
N VAL A 49 -29.98 -2.07 11.70
CA VAL A 49 -30.83 -1.31 12.61
C VAL A 49 -32.19 -1.06 11.92
N PRO A 50 -33.32 -1.46 12.52
CA PRO A 50 -34.64 -1.21 11.93
C PRO A 50 -34.93 0.29 11.98
N LEU A 51 -35.01 0.93 10.80
CA LEU A 51 -35.26 2.38 10.64
C LEU A 51 -36.75 2.71 10.44
N GLU A 52 -37.63 1.73 10.63
CA GLU A 52 -39.07 1.80 10.30
C GLU A 52 -39.83 2.87 11.11
N GLU A 53 -39.36 3.25 12.31
CA GLU A 53 -39.94 4.34 13.10
C GLU A 53 -39.64 5.76 12.56
N PHE A 54 -38.75 5.90 11.57
CA PHE A 54 -38.34 7.21 11.04
C PHE A 54 -38.94 7.54 9.65
N GLY A 55 -39.83 6.68 9.14
CA GLY A 55 -40.37 6.74 7.77
C GLY A 55 -41.17 7.99 7.41
N GLU A 56 -41.61 8.80 8.38
CA GLU A 56 -42.37 10.05 8.14
C GLU A 56 -41.53 11.34 8.27
N THR A 57 -40.21 11.24 8.45
CA THR A 57 -39.34 12.39 8.68
C THR A 57 -38.52 12.77 7.44
N ASP A 58 -39.17 13.41 6.46
CA ASP A 58 -38.56 14.04 5.26
C ASP A 58 -37.61 15.22 5.55
N VAL A 59 -37.09 15.35 6.77
CA VAL A 59 -36.49 16.61 7.26
C VAL A 59 -34.98 16.67 7.02
N VAL A 60 -34.35 15.55 6.66
CA VAL A 60 -32.89 15.50 6.53
C VAL A 60 -32.48 15.61 5.06
N SER A 61 -32.26 16.84 4.59
CA SER A 61 -31.77 17.08 3.23
C SER A 61 -30.44 16.36 2.99
N VAL A 62 -30.48 15.34 2.13
CA VAL A 62 -29.31 14.53 1.76
C VAL A 62 -28.24 15.42 1.12
N GLY A 63 -26.99 15.27 1.56
CA GLY A 63 -25.82 15.94 0.96
C GLY A 63 -25.28 17.20 1.68
N LYS A 64 -25.93 17.67 2.75
CA LYS A 64 -25.39 18.77 3.59
C LYS A 64 -24.97 18.26 4.97
N PRO A 65 -23.83 18.72 5.52
CA PRO A 65 -23.37 18.29 6.83
C PRO A 65 -24.33 18.74 7.94
N LEU A 66 -24.40 17.93 9.00
CA LEU A 66 -25.08 18.23 10.26
C LEU A 66 -24.34 19.36 10.97
N THR A 67 -25.02 20.49 11.16
CA THR A 67 -24.55 21.61 11.97
C THR A 67 -25.44 21.76 13.20
N ARG A 68 -24.90 22.37 14.26
CA ARG A 68 -25.63 22.65 15.51
C ARG A 68 -26.97 23.37 15.27
N GLU A 69 -26.98 24.40 14.43
CA GLU A 69 -28.20 25.16 14.09
C GLU A 69 -29.30 24.28 13.49
N ARG A 70 -28.93 23.24 12.72
CA ARG A 70 -29.91 22.33 12.11
C ARG A 70 -30.42 21.29 13.10
N LEU A 71 -29.58 20.81 14.02
CA LEU A 71 -30.01 19.95 15.12
C LEU A 71 -31.00 20.69 16.03
N GLU A 72 -30.74 21.97 16.31
CA GLU A 72 -31.65 22.84 17.08
C GLU A 72 -32.93 23.18 16.29
N PHE A 73 -32.86 23.41 14.98
CA PHE A 73 -34.05 23.67 14.14
C PHE A 73 -34.99 22.45 14.01
N ILE A 74 -34.45 21.23 13.92
CA ILE A 74 -35.26 20.01 13.83
C ILE A 74 -35.97 19.73 15.17
N THR A 75 -35.29 19.98 16.29
CA THR A 75 -35.87 19.80 17.63
C THR A 75 -36.96 20.83 17.93
N THR A 76 -36.86 22.07 17.44
CA THR A 76 -37.92 23.08 17.59
C THR A 76 -39.10 22.84 16.65
N THR A 77 -38.86 22.44 15.40
CA THR A 77 -39.94 22.23 14.42
C THR A 77 -40.80 21.00 14.68
N GLN A 78 -40.31 19.99 15.43
CA GLN A 78 -41.16 18.88 15.89
C GLN A 78 -42.13 19.29 17.01
N LEU A 79 -41.83 20.33 17.79
CA LEU A 79 -42.75 20.84 18.82
C LEU A 79 -43.87 21.76 18.26
N GLU A 80 -43.69 22.36 17.08
CA GLU A 80 -44.57 23.44 16.58
C GLU A 80 -45.59 23.07 15.48
N ARG A 81 -45.68 21.81 15.02
CA ARG A 81 -46.63 21.47 13.95
C ARG A 81 -48.08 21.33 14.44
N GLN A 82 -48.79 22.46 14.45
CA GLN A 82 -50.26 22.55 14.40
C GLN A 82 -50.69 22.87 12.94
N PRO A 83 -51.74 22.25 12.36
CA PRO A 83 -52.03 22.38 10.93
C PRO A 83 -52.90 23.62 10.60
N LEU A 84 -52.49 24.42 9.60
CA LEU A 84 -53.26 25.58 9.09
C LEU A 84 -53.73 25.42 7.63
N ALA A 85 -54.95 25.91 7.40
CA ALA A 85 -55.86 25.61 6.31
C ALA A 85 -55.58 26.29 4.94
N ARG A 86 -56.02 25.62 3.86
CA ARG A 86 -56.00 26.07 2.45
C ARG A 86 -57.04 27.17 2.14
N ARG A 87 -56.67 28.18 1.35
CA ARG A 87 -57.57 29.22 0.80
C ARG A 87 -57.69 29.15 -0.74
N LYS A 88 -58.92 29.32 -1.26
CA LYS A 88 -59.34 29.31 -2.70
C LYS A 88 -59.16 30.68 -3.39
N LYS A 89 -59.05 30.70 -4.73
CA LYS A 89 -59.16 31.89 -5.61
C LYS A 89 -60.34 31.77 -6.60
N ARG A 90 -60.91 32.92 -7.01
CA ARG A 90 -62.01 33.12 -7.99
C ARG A 90 -61.61 34.25 -8.97
N LYS A 91 -62.09 34.25 -10.22
CA LYS A 91 -61.96 35.35 -11.21
C LYS A 91 -63.22 35.43 -12.08
N GLU A 92 -63.60 36.65 -12.46
CA GLU A 92 -64.72 37.05 -13.35
C GLU A 92 -64.21 37.95 -14.51
N ALA A 93 -65.05 38.15 -15.53
CA ALA A 93 -64.77 38.65 -16.90
C ALA A 93 -65.52 39.95 -17.27
N ARG A 94 -65.10 40.69 -18.33
CA ARG A 94 -65.93 41.13 -19.51
C ARG A 94 -65.26 42.16 -20.48
N GLN A 95 -65.62 41.96 -21.75
CA GLN A 95 -65.70 42.73 -23.05
C GLN A 95 -66.21 44.20 -23.00
N GLU A 96 -66.30 45.08 -24.03
CA GLU A 96 -65.85 45.34 -25.44
C GLU A 96 -66.40 46.76 -25.81
N GLU A 97 -65.93 47.42 -26.89
CA GLU A 97 -66.72 48.09 -27.97
C GLU A 97 -65.98 49.22 -28.74
N GLU A 98 -66.36 49.35 -30.02
CA GLU A 98 -65.77 50.15 -31.12
C GLU A 98 -66.62 51.40 -31.52
N PRO A 99 -66.14 52.28 -32.45
CA PRO A 99 -66.58 53.66 -32.69
C PRO A 99 -67.32 53.89 -34.03
N GLN A 100 -67.74 55.14 -34.33
CA GLN A 100 -68.07 55.74 -35.67
C GLN A 100 -68.68 57.16 -35.43
N GLU A 101 -68.73 58.18 -36.30
CA GLU A 101 -68.39 58.41 -37.71
C GLU A 101 -68.37 59.95 -37.98
N MET A 102 -67.92 60.34 -39.18
CA MET A 102 -67.59 61.70 -39.64
C MET A 102 -68.48 62.05 -40.85
N GLU A 103 -68.95 63.30 -41.00
CA GLU A 103 -69.62 63.78 -42.23
C GLU A 103 -69.37 65.28 -42.51
N GLU A 104 -69.03 65.57 -43.77
CA GLU A 104 -69.14 66.81 -44.58
C GLU A 104 -69.12 66.32 -46.06
N PRO A 105 -69.21 67.10 -47.19
CA PRO A 105 -69.29 68.56 -47.46
C PRO A 105 -70.28 68.87 -48.67
N HIS A 106 -70.45 70.06 -49.31
CA HIS A 106 -69.58 70.76 -50.29
C HIS A 106 -70.36 71.87 -51.05
N THR A 107 -69.70 72.98 -51.46
CA THR A 107 -69.72 73.53 -52.85
C THR A 107 -68.37 74.24 -53.11
N LEU A 108 -67.68 73.94 -54.23
CA LEU A 108 -66.27 74.32 -54.49
C LEU A 108 -66.12 75.36 -55.64
N ASN A 109 -65.37 76.43 -55.38
CA ASN A 109 -64.95 77.54 -56.27
C ASN A 109 -63.59 77.22 -56.95
N MET A 110 -63.28 77.72 -58.17
CA MET A 110 -62.00 77.43 -58.86
C MET A 110 -60.74 77.84 -58.07
N ASN A 111 -60.80 78.91 -57.27
CA ASN A 111 -59.71 79.25 -56.34
C ASN A 111 -59.65 78.28 -55.14
N GLN A 112 -60.78 77.67 -54.75
CA GLN A 112 -60.83 76.57 -53.78
C GLN A 112 -60.36 75.25 -54.38
N LEU A 113 -60.45 75.04 -55.70
CA LEU A 113 -59.95 73.85 -56.37
C LEU A 113 -58.43 73.88 -56.50
N GLN A 114 -57.86 75.05 -56.75
CA GLN A 114 -56.40 75.27 -56.72
C GLN A 114 -55.85 75.24 -55.28
N ALA A 115 -56.55 75.85 -54.32
CA ALA A 115 -56.24 75.71 -52.90
C ALA A 115 -56.45 74.27 -52.38
N ALA A 116 -57.41 73.51 -52.94
CA ALA A 116 -57.60 72.10 -52.63
C ALA A 116 -56.49 71.24 -53.25
N LEU A 117 -56.00 71.55 -54.45
CA LEU A 117 -54.86 70.85 -55.05
C LEU A 117 -53.55 71.16 -54.32
N GLU A 118 -53.30 72.41 -53.94
CA GLU A 118 -52.17 72.80 -53.07
C GLU A 118 -52.33 72.22 -51.66
N GLY A 119 -53.56 72.15 -51.15
CA GLY A 119 -53.90 71.51 -49.88
C GLY A 119 -53.70 69.99 -49.90
N ILE A 120 -54.10 69.31 -50.98
CA ILE A 120 -53.88 67.87 -51.19
C ILE A 120 -52.39 67.60 -51.42
N SER A 121 -51.68 68.43 -52.17
CA SER A 121 -50.22 68.37 -52.35
C SER A 121 -49.48 68.54 -51.01
N GLY A 122 -49.91 69.51 -50.19
CA GLY A 122 -49.41 69.73 -48.84
C GLY A 122 -49.72 68.56 -47.90
N GLN A 123 -50.94 68.03 -47.96
CA GLN A 123 -51.35 66.83 -47.21
C GLN A 123 -50.58 65.59 -47.65
N TYR A 124 -50.36 65.36 -48.94
CA TYR A 124 -49.59 64.23 -49.46
C TYR A 124 -48.13 64.33 -49.04
N SER A 125 -47.55 65.53 -49.09
CA SER A 125 -46.19 65.81 -48.60
C SER A 125 -46.07 65.61 -47.08
N GLN A 126 -47.15 65.91 -46.33
CA GLN A 126 -47.20 65.72 -44.89
C GLN A 126 -47.42 64.26 -44.50
N ILE A 127 -48.26 63.52 -45.23
CA ILE A 127 -48.47 62.07 -45.08
C ILE A 127 -47.19 61.32 -45.45
N GLN A 128 -46.50 61.72 -46.51
CA GLN A 128 -45.23 61.12 -46.92
C GLN A 128 -44.14 61.36 -45.87
N ARG A 129 -44.02 62.58 -45.33
CA ARG A 129 -43.12 62.85 -44.19
C ARG A 129 -43.51 62.05 -42.95
N SER A 130 -44.79 61.97 -42.63
CA SER A 130 -45.28 61.17 -41.51
C SER A 130 -44.98 59.67 -41.68
N GLN A 131 -45.05 59.15 -42.90
CA GLN A 131 -44.77 57.76 -43.21
C GLN A 131 -43.25 57.46 -43.18
N GLU A 132 -42.43 58.39 -43.68
CA GLU A 132 -40.98 58.32 -43.56
C GLU A 132 -40.52 58.42 -42.09
N GLU A 133 -41.13 59.29 -41.30
CA GLU A 133 -40.89 59.40 -39.86
C GLU A 133 -41.28 58.10 -39.13
N GLN A 134 -42.42 57.48 -39.46
CA GLN A 134 -42.80 56.17 -38.93
C GLN A 134 -41.83 55.06 -39.34
N ALA A 135 -41.42 55.02 -40.61
CA ALA A 135 -40.44 54.03 -41.10
C ALA A 135 -39.08 54.22 -40.43
N GLN A 136 -38.69 55.48 -40.18
CA GLN A 136 -37.46 55.80 -39.45
C GLN A 136 -37.55 55.37 -37.99
N GLN A 137 -38.66 55.65 -37.30
CA GLN A 137 -38.90 55.18 -35.93
C GLN A 137 -38.88 53.65 -35.83
N GLN A 138 -39.46 52.93 -36.80
CA GLN A 138 -39.37 51.47 -36.84
C GLN A 138 -37.93 50.97 -37.03
N ARG A 139 -37.14 51.61 -37.91
CA ARG A 139 -35.72 51.26 -38.11
C ARG A 139 -34.91 51.49 -36.84
N ASP A 140 -35.11 52.61 -36.17
CA ASP A 140 -34.40 52.95 -34.93
C ASP A 140 -34.76 51.97 -33.80
N LEU A 141 -36.05 51.61 -33.67
CA LEU A 141 -36.51 50.55 -32.76
C LEU A 141 -35.87 49.19 -33.06
N TRP A 142 -35.75 48.84 -34.35
CA TRP A 142 -35.15 47.58 -34.77
C TRP A 142 -33.65 47.53 -34.47
N GLN A 143 -32.92 48.61 -34.73
CA GLN A 143 -31.50 48.73 -34.37
C GLN A 143 -31.28 48.64 -32.86
N LEU A 144 -32.15 49.24 -32.06
CA LEU A 144 -32.07 49.16 -30.59
C LEU A 144 -32.31 47.73 -30.09
N MET A 145 -33.29 47.03 -30.67
CA MET A 145 -33.56 45.61 -30.40
C MET A 145 -32.38 44.72 -30.82
N ASP A 146 -31.74 44.99 -31.95
CA ASP A 146 -30.59 44.23 -32.44
C ASP A 146 -29.34 44.44 -31.56
N GLN A 147 -29.07 45.68 -31.12
CA GLN A 147 -28.03 45.95 -30.13
C GLN A 147 -28.29 45.22 -28.81
N GLN A 148 -29.52 45.24 -28.31
CA GLN A 148 -29.86 44.53 -27.08
C GLN A 148 -29.65 43.01 -27.23
N ARG A 149 -30.06 42.44 -28.37
CA ARG A 149 -29.83 41.02 -28.70
C ARG A 149 -28.33 40.71 -28.80
N GLY A 150 -27.55 41.58 -29.42
CA GLY A 150 -26.09 41.43 -29.52
C GLY A 150 -25.42 41.38 -28.15
N ILE A 151 -25.79 42.28 -27.24
CA ILE A 151 -25.30 42.29 -25.85
C ILE A 151 -25.71 41.01 -25.12
N GLN A 152 -26.95 40.55 -25.30
CA GLN A 152 -27.42 39.31 -24.68
C GLN A 152 -26.66 38.08 -25.16
N VAL A 153 -26.37 37.99 -26.48
CA VAL A 153 -25.58 36.90 -27.06
C VAL A 153 -24.13 36.94 -26.55
N GLN A 154 -23.51 38.11 -26.48
CA GLN A 154 -22.16 38.25 -25.92
C GLN A 154 -22.10 37.77 -24.47
N TRP A 155 -23.08 38.16 -23.65
CA TRP A 155 -23.16 37.72 -22.25
C TRP A 155 -23.34 36.20 -22.13
N MET A 156 -24.20 35.62 -22.96
CA MET A 156 -24.45 34.18 -22.99
C MET A 156 -23.21 33.39 -23.43
N ASN A 157 -22.49 33.88 -24.45
CA ASN A 157 -21.23 33.27 -24.91
C ASN A 157 -20.16 33.35 -23.83
N GLN A 158 -20.00 34.49 -23.18
CA GLN A 158 -18.99 34.67 -22.13
C GLN A 158 -19.27 33.77 -20.92
N GLN A 159 -20.54 33.59 -20.56
CA GLN A 159 -20.95 32.64 -19.53
C GLN A 159 -20.65 31.18 -19.96
N ASN A 160 -20.95 30.83 -21.21
CA ASN A 160 -20.70 29.49 -21.74
C ASN A 160 -19.21 29.17 -21.80
N GLU A 161 -18.38 30.11 -22.28
CA GLU A 161 -16.92 29.99 -22.29
C GLU A 161 -16.35 29.80 -20.88
N TYR A 162 -16.84 30.57 -19.90
CA TYR A 162 -16.44 30.41 -18.51
C TYR A 162 -16.80 29.02 -17.96
N GLN A 163 -18.02 28.54 -18.24
CA GLN A 163 -18.45 27.20 -17.83
C GLN A 163 -17.61 26.09 -18.48
N THR A 164 -17.36 26.19 -19.79
CA THR A 164 -16.53 25.25 -20.54
C THR A 164 -15.10 25.22 -20.00
N HIS A 165 -14.48 26.38 -19.82
CA HIS A 165 -13.12 26.47 -19.28
C HIS A 165 -13.03 25.88 -17.86
N MET A 166 -14.02 26.12 -17.00
CA MET A 166 -14.05 25.54 -15.66
C MET A 166 -14.19 24.00 -15.71
N MET A 167 -14.98 23.48 -16.64
CA MET A 167 -15.14 22.03 -16.84
C MET A 167 -13.86 21.39 -17.37
N GLU A 168 -13.21 22.00 -18.37
CA GLU A 168 -11.94 21.53 -18.93
C GLU A 168 -10.84 21.54 -17.88
N LEU A 169 -10.72 22.62 -17.09
CA LEU A 169 -9.75 22.70 -16.01
C LEU A 169 -9.97 21.59 -14.98
N GLN A 170 -11.22 21.34 -14.58
CA GLN A 170 -11.52 20.25 -13.64
C GLN A 170 -11.16 18.88 -14.23
N GLN A 171 -11.48 18.66 -15.51
CA GLN A 171 -11.18 17.40 -16.20
C GLN A 171 -9.67 17.17 -16.34
N GLU A 172 -8.90 18.21 -16.69
CA GLU A 172 -7.43 18.13 -16.75
C GLU A 172 -6.82 17.82 -15.39
N GLN A 173 -7.29 18.46 -14.32
CA GLN A 173 -6.79 18.20 -12.97
C GLN A 173 -7.09 16.76 -12.54
N TYR A 174 -8.28 16.26 -12.85
CA TYR A 174 -8.64 14.88 -12.57
C TYR A 174 -7.79 13.89 -13.38
N ALA A 175 -7.54 14.17 -14.66
CA ALA A 175 -6.70 13.35 -15.52
C ALA A 175 -5.25 13.28 -15.00
N LYS A 176 -4.67 14.43 -14.64
CA LYS A 176 -3.30 14.51 -14.06
C LYS A 176 -3.21 13.76 -12.74
N MET A 177 -4.21 13.89 -11.88
CA MET A 177 -4.28 13.15 -10.62
C MET A 177 -4.36 11.64 -10.87
N GLN A 178 -5.22 11.21 -11.78
CA GLN A 178 -5.38 9.79 -12.11
C GLN A 178 -4.09 9.20 -12.68
N GLU A 179 -3.41 9.93 -13.57
CA GLU A 179 -2.13 9.52 -14.12
C GLU A 179 -1.05 9.40 -13.04
N ALA A 180 -0.97 10.37 -12.11
CA ALA A 180 -0.03 10.34 -11.00
C ALA A 180 -0.28 9.13 -10.07
N ILE A 181 -1.55 8.84 -9.76
CA ILE A 181 -1.94 7.67 -8.97
C ILE A 181 -1.52 6.38 -9.69
N ASN A 182 -1.87 6.24 -10.97
CA ASN A 182 -1.54 5.06 -11.75
C ASN A 182 -0.02 4.85 -11.84
N ASN A 183 0.75 5.90 -12.14
CA ASN A 183 2.20 5.83 -12.23
C ASN A 183 2.82 5.43 -10.89
N SER A 184 2.40 6.07 -9.79
CA SER A 184 2.85 5.71 -8.44
C SER A 184 2.49 4.28 -8.07
N THR A 185 1.34 3.78 -8.51
CA THR A 185 0.88 2.41 -8.23
C THR A 185 1.76 1.40 -8.95
N VAL A 186 2.04 1.63 -10.24
CA VAL A 186 2.94 0.78 -11.04
C VAL A 186 4.37 0.78 -10.49
N GLU A 187 4.88 1.94 -10.05
CA GLU A 187 6.20 2.01 -9.41
C GLU A 187 6.23 1.24 -8.09
N HIS A 188 5.18 1.37 -7.28
CA HIS A 188 5.07 0.64 -6.02
C HIS A 188 4.99 -0.88 -6.24
N GLU A 189 4.21 -1.34 -7.21
CA GLU A 189 4.12 -2.74 -7.60
C GLU A 189 5.47 -3.30 -8.06
N LYS A 190 6.19 -2.58 -8.93
CA LYS A 190 7.54 -2.97 -9.38
C LYS A 190 8.52 -3.05 -8.22
N ALA A 191 8.49 -2.07 -7.31
CA ALA A 191 9.34 -2.07 -6.13
C ALA A 191 9.03 -3.26 -5.21
N MET A 192 7.75 -3.55 -4.99
CA MET A 192 7.29 -4.67 -4.18
C MET A 192 7.70 -6.02 -4.82
N GLU A 193 7.53 -6.17 -6.12
CA GLU A 193 7.94 -7.38 -6.84
C GLU A 193 9.45 -7.61 -6.74
N LYS A 194 10.25 -6.54 -6.85
CA LYS A 194 11.70 -6.61 -6.65
C LYS A 194 12.06 -7.10 -5.23
N VAL A 195 11.40 -6.56 -4.20
CA VAL A 195 11.60 -6.98 -2.81
C VAL A 195 11.23 -8.46 -2.61
N ILE A 196 10.14 -8.92 -3.22
CA ILE A 196 9.72 -10.33 -3.15
C ILE A 196 10.78 -11.23 -3.81
N GLN A 197 11.29 -10.84 -4.98
CA GLN A 197 12.34 -11.59 -5.69
C GLN A 197 13.65 -11.63 -4.88
N GLU A 198 14.10 -10.50 -4.35
CA GLU A 198 15.29 -10.43 -3.49
C GLU A 198 15.11 -11.28 -2.22
N GLN A 199 13.93 -11.25 -1.60
CA GLN A 199 13.63 -12.09 -0.44
C GLN A 199 13.65 -13.59 -0.80
N ALA A 200 13.14 -13.96 -1.97
CA ALA A 200 13.18 -15.35 -2.44
C ALA A 200 14.63 -15.82 -2.68
N GLN A 201 15.46 -14.99 -3.31
CA GLN A 201 16.89 -15.27 -3.52
C GLN A 201 17.63 -15.45 -2.19
N LEU A 202 17.43 -14.53 -1.23
CA LEU A 202 18.03 -14.64 0.10
C LEU A 202 17.64 -15.94 0.81
N ARG A 203 16.40 -16.42 0.66
CA ARG A 203 15.99 -17.72 1.23
C ARG A 203 16.73 -18.88 0.59
N ILE A 204 16.96 -18.85 -0.72
CA ILE A 204 17.73 -19.87 -1.43
C ILE A 204 19.18 -19.88 -0.94
N GLU A 205 19.81 -18.71 -0.86
CA GLU A 205 21.19 -18.58 -0.37
C GLU A 205 21.34 -19.06 1.08
N GLN A 206 20.40 -18.70 1.96
CA GLN A 206 20.39 -19.18 3.34
C GLN A 206 20.24 -20.70 3.42
N ALA A 207 19.40 -21.31 2.57
CA ALA A 207 19.26 -22.75 2.52
C ALA A 207 20.57 -23.43 2.07
N GLN A 208 21.23 -22.89 1.04
CA GLN A 208 22.52 -23.39 0.57
C GLN A 208 23.62 -23.27 1.64
N GLN A 209 23.67 -22.17 2.37
CA GLN A 209 24.62 -21.99 3.48
C GLN A 209 24.38 -23.00 4.61
N ARG A 210 23.11 -23.26 4.98
CA ARG A 210 22.78 -24.29 5.98
C ARG A 210 23.18 -25.68 5.51
N GLU A 211 22.97 -26.00 4.23
CA GLU A 211 23.39 -27.28 3.67
C GLU A 211 24.92 -27.45 3.72
N LEU A 212 25.68 -26.41 3.39
CA LEU A 212 27.14 -26.43 3.50
C LEU A 212 27.61 -26.68 4.94
N LEU A 213 26.97 -26.04 5.93
CA LEU A 213 27.25 -26.28 7.34
C LEU A 213 26.97 -27.73 7.74
N HIS A 214 25.81 -28.27 7.36
CA HIS A 214 25.50 -29.67 7.63
C HIS A 214 26.49 -30.65 6.99
N ARG A 215 26.97 -30.37 5.76
CA ARG A 215 28.01 -31.17 5.11
C ARG A 215 29.37 -31.07 5.81
N LEU A 216 29.70 -29.91 6.37
CA LEU A 216 30.92 -29.74 7.17
C LEU A 216 30.83 -30.51 8.48
N ASP A 217 29.73 -30.39 9.21
CA ASP A 217 29.49 -31.13 10.45
C ASP A 217 29.52 -32.64 10.22
N ALA A 218 28.86 -33.12 9.15
CA ALA A 218 28.90 -34.53 8.78
C ALA A 218 30.33 -35.02 8.51
N ARG A 219 31.12 -34.26 7.72
CA ARG A 219 32.53 -34.60 7.47
C ARG A 219 33.36 -34.59 8.74
N HIS A 220 33.15 -33.61 9.61
CA HIS A 220 33.86 -33.51 10.88
C HIS A 220 33.57 -34.72 11.76
N ASN A 221 32.29 -35.09 11.90
CA ASN A 221 31.87 -36.26 12.68
C ASN A 221 32.45 -37.56 12.12
N THR A 222 32.42 -37.74 10.80
CA THR A 222 33.02 -38.92 10.15
C THR A 222 34.53 -38.99 10.42
N PHE A 223 35.25 -37.88 10.21
CA PHE A 223 36.69 -37.82 10.49
C PHE A 223 37.00 -38.12 11.95
N HIS A 224 36.23 -37.56 12.88
CA HIS A 224 36.44 -37.77 14.31
C HIS A 224 36.20 -39.24 14.70
N LYS A 225 35.18 -39.88 14.11
CA LYS A 225 34.89 -41.30 14.31
C LYS A 225 36.03 -42.17 13.77
N GLU A 226 36.45 -41.97 12.52
CA GLU A 226 37.54 -42.73 11.90
C GLU A 226 38.88 -42.56 12.65
N PHE A 227 39.16 -41.34 13.10
CA PHE A 227 40.35 -41.04 13.90
C PHE A 227 40.32 -41.80 15.23
N ASN A 228 39.19 -41.77 15.93
CA ASN A 228 39.03 -42.47 17.20
C ASN A 228 39.11 -43.99 17.03
N GLU A 229 38.46 -44.57 16.01
CA GLU A 229 38.56 -45.99 15.69
C GLU A 229 40.03 -46.38 15.40
N SER A 230 40.71 -45.63 14.54
CA SER A 230 42.13 -45.87 14.22
C SER A 230 43.04 -45.76 15.43
N ARG A 231 42.76 -44.81 16.33
CA ARG A 231 43.47 -44.66 17.61
C ARG A 231 43.24 -45.89 18.50
N MET A 232 42.00 -46.30 18.70
CA MET A 232 41.65 -47.47 19.52
C MET A 232 42.32 -48.75 19.00
N PHE A 233 42.33 -48.98 17.68
CA PHE A 233 43.02 -50.13 17.09
C PHE A 233 44.54 -50.10 17.28
N ARG A 234 45.17 -48.92 17.27
CA ARG A 234 46.60 -48.79 17.55
C ARG A 234 46.91 -49.05 19.01
N GLU A 235 46.10 -48.50 19.91
CA GLU A 235 46.25 -48.71 21.36
C GLU A 235 46.05 -50.18 21.74
N ALA A 236 45.04 -50.85 21.17
CA ALA A 236 44.82 -52.28 21.39
C ALA A 236 46.02 -53.13 20.93
N ARG A 237 46.49 -52.93 19.70
CA ARG A 237 47.68 -53.64 19.19
C ARG A 237 48.94 -53.38 20.01
N HIS A 238 49.10 -52.15 20.50
CA HIS A 238 50.23 -51.82 21.37
C HIS A 238 50.14 -52.57 22.70
N LYS A 239 48.95 -52.64 23.31
CA LYS A 239 48.73 -53.42 24.54
C LYS A 239 48.99 -54.91 24.33
N ASP A 240 48.43 -55.50 23.29
CA ASP A 240 48.65 -56.92 22.97
C ASP A 240 50.15 -57.23 22.81
N ARG A 241 50.89 -56.33 22.16
CA ARG A 241 52.34 -56.46 22.01
C ARG A 241 53.08 -56.33 23.34
N LEU A 242 52.73 -55.34 24.16
CA LEU A 242 53.30 -55.20 25.49
C LEU A 242 53.05 -56.44 26.36
N ASP A 243 51.82 -56.98 26.35
CA ASP A 243 51.46 -58.16 27.13
C ASP A 243 52.24 -59.40 26.66
N TYR A 244 52.41 -59.56 25.34
CA TYR A 244 53.25 -60.61 24.76
C TYR A 244 54.73 -60.45 25.19
N ASP A 245 55.28 -59.24 25.10
CA ASP A 245 56.67 -58.94 25.45
C ASP A 245 56.91 -59.17 26.95
N ILE A 246 55.99 -58.75 27.82
CA ILE A 246 56.03 -59.00 29.27
C ILE A 246 56.00 -60.51 29.56
N CYS A 247 55.02 -61.24 29.02
CA CYS A 247 54.92 -62.70 29.24
C CYS A 247 56.16 -63.44 28.74
N THR A 248 56.73 -63.01 27.61
CA THR A 248 57.95 -63.59 27.05
C THR A 248 59.14 -63.29 27.95
N GLN A 249 59.28 -62.05 28.41
CA GLN A 249 60.35 -61.64 29.31
C GLN A 249 60.29 -62.38 30.65
N GLU A 250 59.11 -62.59 31.22
CA GLU A 250 58.92 -63.38 32.44
C GLU A 250 59.37 -64.84 32.25
N LYS A 251 58.97 -65.48 31.14
CA LYS A 251 59.39 -66.86 30.81
C LYS A 251 60.90 -66.95 30.63
N LEU A 252 61.51 -66.02 29.90
CA LEU A 252 62.96 -65.99 29.70
C LEU A 252 63.69 -65.75 31.01
N SER A 253 63.19 -64.85 31.86
CA SER A 253 63.75 -64.58 33.19
C SER A 253 63.73 -65.84 34.07
N TYR A 254 62.61 -66.57 34.08
CA TYR A 254 62.49 -67.85 34.77
C TYR A 254 63.48 -68.89 34.24
N LEU A 255 63.55 -69.08 32.92
CA LEU A 255 64.47 -70.03 32.30
C LEU A 255 65.95 -69.70 32.55
N CYS A 256 66.30 -68.41 32.61
CA CYS A 256 67.68 -67.98 32.86
C CYS A 256 68.08 -68.05 34.34
N SER A 257 67.11 -67.90 35.25
CA SER A 257 67.39 -67.75 36.69
C SER A 257 67.14 -69.01 37.50
N THR A 258 66.13 -69.81 37.15
CA THR A 258 65.68 -70.96 37.96
C THR A 258 66.59 -72.19 37.84
N PRO A 259 67.07 -72.62 36.66
CA PRO A 259 67.91 -73.81 36.55
C PRO A 259 69.22 -73.75 37.37
N PRO A 260 69.96 -72.62 37.40
CA PRO A 260 71.11 -72.47 38.29
C PRO A 260 70.77 -72.54 39.79
N LEU A 261 69.58 -72.07 40.18
CA LEU A 261 69.11 -72.17 41.57
C LEU A 261 68.79 -73.62 41.97
N LEU A 262 68.21 -74.40 41.06
CA LEU A 262 67.86 -75.81 41.31
C LEU A 262 69.09 -76.73 41.21
N ASN A 263 70.04 -76.42 40.33
CA ASN A 263 71.29 -77.15 40.18
C ASN A 263 72.46 -76.16 40.03
N PRO A 264 73.24 -75.93 41.11
CA PRO A 264 74.38 -75.01 41.08
C PRO A 264 75.49 -75.37 40.09
N GLN A 265 75.49 -76.57 39.51
CA GLN A 265 76.43 -76.95 38.45
C GLN A 265 76.05 -76.35 37.08
N ILE A 266 74.80 -75.92 36.90
CA ILE A 266 74.34 -75.22 35.70
C ILE A 266 74.78 -73.75 35.82
N LYS A 267 75.61 -73.29 34.88
CA LYS A 267 76.08 -71.90 34.83
C LYS A 267 74.91 -70.94 34.65
N THR A 268 74.99 -69.79 35.31
CA THR A 268 74.04 -68.72 35.09
C THR A 268 74.18 -68.16 33.68
N PHE A 269 73.12 -67.52 33.17
CA PHE A 269 73.14 -66.90 31.85
C PHE A 269 74.33 -65.93 31.67
N ASN A 270 74.61 -65.10 32.68
CA ASN A 270 75.71 -64.12 32.62
C ASN A 270 77.09 -64.79 32.56
N GLU A 271 77.29 -65.88 33.30
CA GLU A 271 78.54 -66.65 33.27
C GLU A 271 78.72 -67.37 31.93
N ALA A 272 77.67 -68.02 31.43
CA ALA A 272 77.70 -68.68 30.12
C ALA A 272 77.97 -67.66 29.00
N ARG A 273 77.30 -66.51 29.05
CA ARG A 273 77.48 -65.41 28.10
C ARG A 273 78.93 -64.92 28.09
N LYS A 274 79.53 -64.68 29.26
CA LYS A 274 80.93 -64.24 29.37
C LYS A 274 81.90 -65.23 28.74
N ILE A 275 81.66 -66.53 28.94
CA ILE A 275 82.47 -67.59 28.32
C ILE A 275 82.33 -67.57 26.79
N PHE A 276 81.12 -67.42 26.27
CA PHE A 276 80.92 -67.30 24.82
C PHE A 276 81.57 -66.04 24.24
N GLU A 277 81.47 -64.90 24.93
CA GLU A 277 82.14 -63.66 24.53
C GLU A 277 83.67 -63.83 24.50
N GLU A 278 84.25 -64.47 25.51
CA GLU A 278 85.69 -64.76 25.58
C GLU A 278 86.13 -65.74 24.47
N GLN A 279 85.34 -66.80 24.20
CA GLN A 279 85.60 -67.74 23.11
C GLN A 279 85.53 -67.06 21.73
N GLU A 280 84.54 -66.19 21.53
CA GLU A 280 84.39 -65.47 20.26
C GLU A 280 85.53 -64.46 20.06
N LEU A 281 85.93 -63.73 21.11
CA LEU A 281 87.10 -62.86 21.06
C LEU A 281 88.39 -63.64 20.76
N ALA A 282 88.58 -64.81 21.37
CA ALA A 282 89.72 -65.67 21.08
C ALA A 282 89.71 -66.16 19.62
N ARG A 283 88.54 -66.56 19.10
CA ARG A 283 88.36 -66.97 17.70
C ARG A 283 88.68 -65.85 16.72
N VAL A 284 88.20 -64.64 17.00
CA VAL A 284 88.50 -63.45 16.18
C VAL A 284 89.99 -63.14 16.19
N ARG A 285 90.64 -63.16 17.37
CA ARG A 285 92.09 -62.93 17.48
C ARG A 285 92.90 -63.99 16.75
N PHE A 286 92.52 -65.26 16.86
CA PHE A 286 93.17 -66.35 16.13
C PHE A 286 93.05 -66.17 14.61
N ASN A 287 91.85 -65.84 14.12
CA ASN A 287 91.64 -65.58 12.70
C ASN A 287 92.44 -64.36 12.21
N GLN A 288 92.54 -63.31 13.02
CA GLN A 288 93.33 -62.12 12.71
C GLN A 288 94.83 -62.43 12.67
N GLN A 289 95.34 -63.20 13.63
CA GLN A 289 96.73 -63.66 13.61
C GLN A 289 97.03 -64.52 12.39
N ARG A 290 96.16 -65.47 12.07
CA ARG A 290 96.30 -66.32 10.88
C ARG A 290 96.28 -65.49 9.59
N LEU A 291 95.41 -64.49 9.50
CA LEU A 291 95.37 -63.57 8.35
C LEU A 291 96.69 -62.79 8.23
N ASN A 292 97.18 -62.23 9.34
CA ASN A 292 98.46 -61.51 9.36
C ASN A 292 99.63 -62.41 8.94
N GLU A 293 99.69 -63.65 9.43
CA GLU A 293 100.70 -64.63 9.03
C GLU A 293 100.61 -64.97 7.53
N THR A 294 99.39 -65.15 7.00
CA THR A 294 99.20 -65.39 5.56
C THR A 294 99.59 -64.20 4.69
N MET A 295 99.37 -62.96 5.17
CA MET A 295 99.81 -61.75 4.46
C MET A 295 101.34 -61.68 4.41
N ILE A 296 102.00 -61.86 5.57
CA ILE A 296 103.45 -61.87 5.69
C ILE A 296 104.06 -62.97 4.81
N SER A 297 103.48 -64.18 4.79
CA SER A 297 103.97 -65.27 3.94
C SER A 297 103.72 -65.06 2.44
N SER A 298 102.76 -64.20 2.07
CA SER A 298 102.42 -63.86 0.69
C SER A 298 103.17 -62.63 0.17
N GLY A 299 104.07 -62.04 0.98
CA GLY A 299 104.89 -60.89 0.60
C GLY A 299 104.15 -59.55 0.55
N VAL A 300 103.01 -59.44 1.24
CA VAL A 300 102.27 -58.19 1.48
C VAL A 300 102.53 -57.69 2.89
#